data_AF-A0A9E3JRE5-F1
#
_entry.id   AF-A0A9E3JRE5-F1
#
_cell.length_a   1.000
_cell.length_b   1.000
_cell.length_c   1.000
_cell.angle_alpha   90.00
_cell.angle_beta   90.00
_cell.angle_gamma   90.00
#
_symmetry.space_group_name_H-M   'P 1'
#
loop_
_entity.id
_entity.type
_entity.pdbx_description
1 polymer ?
#
loop_
_entity_poly.entity_id
_entity_poly.type
_entity_poly.pdbx_seq_one_letter_code
_entity_poly.pdbx_strand_id
1 'polypeptide(L)'
;MLAIGARDPTTGQAVRDGSIIPTAAAGPDGAVYVAWQDARFSGGVRDAIAVSRSGDGGLTWSAPVRVNGAPAAIAFTPTLHVAADGAVGVLYQDFRSDTAASPLWTDTWLARSQDGGATWTDLRLGGSYDLTRAPFANGLFLGDYMGLGYMEMGTDDGRFLPLAVRSDAAGTDNRTDVVAFTLTHVPKTALAAKAGDAQARRMPPGFVPGWRLRQRVSANLWRRVEWPPQAGAADRFMPHARVLRMAERD
;
A
#
# COMPACT_ATOMS: atom_id res chain seq x y z
N MET A 1 -9.74 -14.53 -8.80
CA MET A 1 -9.33 -14.32 -7.40
C MET A 1 -9.65 -15.59 -6.63
N LEU A 2 -8.65 -16.19 -5.96
CA LEU A 2 -8.81 -17.43 -5.19
C LEU A 2 -8.39 -17.24 -3.72
N ALA A 3 -8.67 -16.06 -3.15
CA ALA A 3 -8.32 -15.77 -1.76
C ALA A 3 -9.09 -16.67 -0.80
N ILE A 4 -8.43 -17.08 0.29
CA ILE A 4 -9.06 -17.87 1.37
C ILE A 4 -8.98 -17.18 2.75
N GLY A 5 -8.31 -16.03 2.82
CA GLY A 5 -8.15 -15.24 4.04
C GLY A 5 -7.03 -15.77 4.94
N ALA A 6 -6.43 -14.85 5.70
CA ALA A 6 -5.38 -15.15 6.64
C ALA A 6 -5.93 -15.77 7.94
N ARG A 7 -5.18 -16.75 8.44
CA ARG A 7 -5.40 -17.38 9.74
C ARG A 7 -4.07 -17.51 10.45
N ASP A 8 -4.11 -17.41 11.77
CA ASP A 8 -3.00 -17.82 12.62
C ASP A 8 -2.58 -19.25 12.25
N PRO A 9 -1.32 -19.48 11.82
CA PRO A 9 -0.85 -20.80 11.39
C PRO A 9 -0.91 -21.86 12.49
N THR A 10 -0.84 -21.46 13.76
CA THR A 10 -0.82 -22.36 14.92
C THR A 10 -2.22 -22.60 15.48
N THR A 11 -2.98 -21.53 15.69
CA THR A 11 -4.28 -21.62 16.39
C THR A 11 -5.47 -21.73 15.44
N GLY A 12 -5.30 -21.40 14.16
CA GLY A 12 -6.38 -21.31 13.18
C GLY A 12 -7.29 -20.08 13.35
N GLN A 13 -6.98 -19.21 14.32
CA GLN A 13 -7.70 -17.97 14.58
C GLN A 13 -7.78 -17.12 13.30
N ALA A 14 -8.99 -16.74 12.91
CA ALA A 14 -9.20 -15.91 11.73
C ALA A 14 -8.66 -14.49 11.94
N VAL A 15 -8.01 -13.98 10.89
CA VAL A 15 -7.69 -12.56 10.73
C VAL A 15 -8.70 -11.97 9.75
N ARG A 16 -9.34 -10.88 10.15
CA ARG A 16 -10.18 -10.12 9.22
C ARG A 16 -9.26 -9.22 8.42
N ASP A 17 -9.05 -9.57 7.16
CA ASP A 17 -8.02 -9.00 6.29
C ASP A 17 -8.61 -8.47 4.96
N GLY A 18 -7.73 -8.07 4.04
CA GLY A 18 -8.08 -7.60 2.70
C GLY A 18 -8.43 -8.70 1.67
N SER A 19 -8.81 -9.91 2.10
CA SER A 19 -9.05 -11.05 1.18
C SER A 19 -10.18 -10.85 0.18
N ILE A 20 -11.01 -9.82 0.35
CA ILE A 20 -12.10 -9.46 -0.59
C ILE A 20 -11.89 -8.10 -1.26
N ILE A 21 -10.74 -7.45 -1.02
CA ILE A 21 -10.50 -6.05 -1.41
C ILE A 21 -9.25 -5.99 -2.29
N PRO A 22 -9.38 -6.14 -3.63
CA PRO A 22 -8.26 -5.88 -4.52
C PRO A 22 -7.92 -4.38 -4.53
N THR A 23 -6.65 -4.07 -4.75
CA THR A 23 -6.15 -2.71 -4.97
C THR A 23 -5.76 -2.55 -6.43
N ALA A 24 -5.98 -1.36 -7.00
CA ALA A 24 -5.58 -1.06 -8.37
C ALA A 24 -4.82 0.27 -8.45
N ALA A 25 -3.90 0.38 -9.40
CA ALA A 25 -3.18 1.61 -9.68
C ALA A 25 -2.89 1.73 -11.18
N ALA A 26 -3.03 2.93 -11.70
CA ALA A 26 -2.57 3.28 -13.05
C ALA A 26 -1.11 3.74 -12.98
N GLY A 27 -0.34 3.36 -13.99
CA GLY A 27 1.02 3.80 -14.22
C GLY A 27 1.15 4.66 -15.49
N PRO A 28 2.39 5.00 -15.86
CA PRO A 28 2.68 5.65 -17.13
C PRO A 28 2.15 4.85 -18.33
N ASP A 29 1.97 5.54 -19.45
CA ASP A 29 1.59 4.96 -20.75
C ASP A 29 0.30 4.12 -20.73
N GLY A 30 -0.62 4.42 -19.80
CA GLY A 30 -1.91 3.73 -19.69
C GLY A 30 -1.82 2.33 -19.09
N ALA A 31 -0.68 1.96 -18.50
CA ALA A 31 -0.56 0.70 -17.78
C ALA A 31 -1.47 0.67 -16.56
N VAL A 32 -2.11 -0.48 -16.30
CA VAL A 32 -2.95 -0.69 -15.11
C VAL A 32 -2.47 -1.92 -14.38
N TYR A 33 -2.41 -1.84 -13.06
CA TYR A 33 -2.01 -2.94 -12.19
C TYR A 33 -3.11 -3.20 -11.18
N VAL A 34 -3.34 -4.47 -10.88
CA VAL A 34 -4.22 -4.91 -9.80
C VAL A 34 -3.42 -5.82 -8.90
N ALA A 35 -3.50 -5.62 -7.58
CA ALA A 35 -2.94 -6.52 -6.57
C ALA A 35 -4.03 -7.06 -5.65
N TRP A 36 -3.91 -8.33 -5.25
CA TRP A 36 -4.92 -9.00 -4.44
C TRP A 36 -4.34 -10.24 -3.73
N GLN A 37 -5.09 -10.78 -2.76
CA GLN A 37 -4.75 -12.06 -2.11
C GLN A 37 -5.14 -13.25 -2.99
N ASP A 38 -4.26 -14.24 -3.13
CA ASP A 38 -4.56 -15.40 -3.96
C ASP A 38 -3.88 -16.68 -3.49
N ALA A 39 -4.69 -17.73 -3.29
CA ALA A 39 -4.19 -19.03 -2.88
C ALA A 39 -3.66 -19.90 -4.04
N ARG A 40 -3.71 -19.44 -5.30
CA ARG A 40 -3.20 -20.23 -6.45
C ARG A 40 -1.75 -20.67 -6.28
N PHE A 41 -0.93 -19.82 -5.66
CA PHE A 41 0.52 -20.05 -5.54
C PHE A 41 0.88 -21.11 -4.50
N SER A 42 -0.11 -21.59 -3.76
CA SER A 42 0.05 -22.65 -2.75
C SER A 42 -0.87 -23.84 -3.01
N GLY A 43 -1.59 -23.87 -4.14
CA GLY A 43 -2.59 -24.92 -4.42
C GLY A 43 -3.82 -24.84 -3.50
N GLY A 44 -4.19 -23.64 -3.05
CA GLY A 44 -5.37 -23.44 -2.19
C GLY A 44 -5.11 -23.58 -0.68
N VAL A 45 -3.85 -23.63 -0.25
CA VAL A 45 -3.48 -23.86 1.16
C VAL A 45 -3.32 -22.56 1.95
N ARG A 46 -2.84 -21.50 1.31
CA ARG A 46 -2.56 -20.18 1.90
C ARG A 46 -2.57 -19.07 0.85
N ASP A 47 -2.96 -17.88 1.27
CA ASP A 47 -2.87 -16.69 0.42
C ASP A 47 -1.43 -16.22 0.26
N ALA A 48 -1.10 -15.85 -0.97
CA ALA A 48 0.04 -15.00 -1.31
C ALA A 48 -0.49 -13.67 -1.87
N ILE A 49 0.38 -12.68 -2.04
CA ILE A 49 0.01 -11.46 -2.78
C ILE A 49 0.27 -11.69 -4.26
N ALA A 50 -0.77 -11.49 -5.08
CA ALA A 50 -0.73 -11.56 -6.53
C ALA A 50 -0.73 -10.15 -7.12
N VAL A 51 -0.06 -9.97 -8.26
CA VAL A 51 -0.23 -8.81 -9.15
C VAL A 51 -0.50 -9.29 -10.57
N SER A 52 -1.38 -8.58 -11.28
CA SER A 52 -1.49 -8.68 -12.74
C SER A 52 -1.48 -7.28 -13.35
N ARG A 53 -0.91 -7.19 -14.55
CA ARG A 53 -0.70 -5.95 -15.29
C ARG A 53 -1.48 -6.01 -16.60
N SER A 54 -2.07 -4.89 -16.97
CA SER A 54 -2.51 -4.56 -18.32
C SER A 54 -1.63 -3.46 -18.90
N GLY A 55 -1.29 -3.60 -20.19
CA GLY A 55 -0.60 -2.57 -20.98
C GLY A 55 -1.53 -1.80 -21.93
N ASP A 56 -2.84 -2.10 -21.91
CA ASP A 56 -3.82 -1.65 -22.89
C ASP A 56 -5.09 -1.08 -22.21
N GLY A 57 -4.91 -0.42 -21.06
CA GLY A 57 -6.02 0.23 -20.35
C GLY A 57 -7.02 -0.74 -19.69
N GLY A 58 -6.62 -1.98 -19.45
CA GLY A 58 -7.41 -3.00 -18.77
C GLY A 58 -8.16 -3.96 -19.70
N LEU A 59 -7.90 -3.93 -21.01
CA LEU A 59 -8.56 -4.81 -21.99
C LEU A 59 -7.99 -6.23 -21.93
N THR A 60 -6.67 -6.36 -21.80
CA THR A 60 -5.98 -7.63 -21.60
C THR A 60 -5.07 -7.59 -20.38
N TRP A 61 -4.86 -8.76 -19.77
CA TRP A 61 -4.17 -8.89 -18.49
C TRP A 61 -3.12 -10.00 -18.54
N SER A 62 -1.98 -9.76 -17.89
CA SER A 62 -0.95 -10.76 -17.70
C SER A 62 -1.44 -11.89 -16.81
N ALA A 63 -0.78 -13.06 -16.91
CA ALA A 63 -0.90 -14.06 -15.87
C ALA A 63 -0.51 -13.45 -14.50
N PRO A 64 -1.18 -13.86 -13.40
CA PRO A 64 -0.84 -13.34 -12.08
C PRO A 64 0.56 -13.76 -11.61
N VAL A 65 1.32 -12.80 -11.10
CA VAL A 65 2.68 -12.98 -10.56
C VAL A 65 2.62 -12.87 -9.03
N ARG A 66 3.36 -13.73 -8.32
CA ARG A 66 3.48 -13.65 -6.85
C ARG A 66 4.44 -12.53 -6.47
N VAL A 67 4.02 -11.68 -5.54
CA VAL A 67 4.76 -10.53 -5.05
C VAL A 67 5.62 -10.88 -3.83
N ASN A 68 5.04 -11.55 -2.83
CA ASN A 68 5.74 -11.81 -1.58
C ASN A 68 6.90 -12.80 -1.77
N GLY A 69 8.07 -12.44 -1.26
CA GLY A 69 9.31 -13.21 -1.41
C GLY A 69 9.39 -14.47 -0.55
N ALA A 70 8.47 -14.66 0.41
CA ALA A 70 8.38 -15.85 1.26
C ALA A 70 7.17 -16.73 0.86
N PRO A 71 7.34 -17.77 0.02
CA PRO A 71 6.22 -18.59 -0.49
C PRO A 71 5.53 -19.46 0.55
N ALA A 72 6.19 -19.71 1.68
CA ALA A 72 5.65 -20.48 2.79
C ALA A 72 4.80 -19.63 3.75
N ALA A 73 4.95 -18.30 3.72
CA ALA A 73 4.22 -17.40 4.61
C ALA A 73 2.83 -17.08 4.05
N ILE A 74 1.85 -16.93 4.95
CA ILE A 74 0.55 -16.34 4.64
C ILE A 74 0.76 -14.83 4.49
N ALA A 75 0.41 -14.27 3.34
CA ALA A 75 0.51 -12.84 3.07
C ALA A 75 -0.86 -12.24 2.75
N PHE A 76 -1.13 -11.04 3.28
CA PHE A 76 -2.47 -10.46 3.28
C PHE A 76 -2.48 -8.93 3.24
N THR A 77 -3.66 -8.38 2.93
CA THR A 77 -3.95 -6.93 2.89
C THR A 77 -2.97 -6.11 2.05
N PRO A 78 -2.90 -6.35 0.73
CA PRO A 78 -2.04 -5.58 -0.15
C PRO A 78 -2.60 -4.18 -0.43
N THR A 79 -1.72 -3.19 -0.55
CA THR A 79 -1.99 -1.89 -1.19
C THR A 79 -0.89 -1.57 -2.20
N LEU A 80 -1.28 -1.00 -3.35
CA LEU A 80 -0.43 -0.87 -4.53
C LEU A 80 -0.25 0.60 -4.91
N HIS A 81 0.94 0.96 -5.41
CA HIS A 81 1.20 2.24 -6.06
C HIS A 81 2.15 2.07 -7.25
N VAL A 82 1.94 2.84 -8.32
CA VAL A 82 2.87 2.94 -9.45
C VAL A 82 3.41 4.36 -9.51
N ALA A 83 4.74 4.48 -9.51
CA ALA A 83 5.45 5.75 -9.62
C ALA A 83 5.44 6.28 -11.06
N ALA A 84 5.72 7.56 -11.23
CA ALA A 84 5.79 8.20 -12.54
C ALA A 84 6.91 7.65 -13.43
N ASP A 85 7.98 7.09 -12.83
CA ASP A 85 9.06 6.42 -13.55
C ASP A 85 8.77 4.93 -13.84
N GLY A 86 7.54 4.49 -13.58
CA GLY A 86 7.10 3.11 -13.81
C GLY A 86 7.45 2.13 -12.69
N ALA A 87 8.17 2.55 -11.64
CA ALA A 87 8.43 1.67 -10.50
C ALA A 87 7.13 1.29 -9.80
N VAL A 88 6.96 0.00 -9.51
CA VAL A 88 5.75 -0.52 -8.84
C VAL A 88 6.09 -0.88 -7.41
N GLY A 89 5.24 -0.47 -6.47
CA GLY A 89 5.35 -0.79 -5.06
C GLY A 89 4.09 -1.47 -4.56
N VAL A 90 4.26 -2.53 -3.76
CA VAL A 90 3.18 -3.21 -3.06
C VAL A 90 3.53 -3.30 -1.59
N LEU A 91 2.73 -2.65 -0.75
CA LEU A 91 2.78 -2.78 0.69
C LEU A 91 1.85 -3.91 1.11
N TYR A 92 2.32 -4.81 1.97
CA TYR A 92 1.52 -5.93 2.47
C TYR A 92 2.01 -6.37 3.86
N GLN A 93 1.30 -7.33 4.45
CA GLN A 93 1.66 -7.95 5.71
C GLN A 93 1.84 -9.45 5.53
N ASP A 94 2.70 -10.07 6.33
CA ASP A 94 2.81 -11.52 6.40
C ASP A 94 3.26 -12.05 7.76
N PHE A 95 3.18 -13.37 7.92
CA PHE A 95 3.61 -14.10 9.11
C PHE A 95 4.98 -14.77 8.95
N ARG A 96 5.87 -14.27 8.09
CA ARG A 96 7.14 -15.00 7.82
C ARG A 96 8.09 -15.06 9.02
N SER A 97 7.96 -14.13 9.97
CA SER A 97 8.74 -14.14 11.22
C SER A 97 8.02 -14.85 12.36
N ASP A 98 6.82 -15.39 12.13
CA ASP A 98 6.07 -16.12 13.15
C ASP A 98 6.67 -17.52 13.35
N THR A 99 7.24 -17.74 14.53
CA THR A 99 7.96 -18.99 14.87
C THR A 99 7.46 -19.64 16.16
N ALA A 100 6.47 -19.05 16.81
CA ALA A 100 5.94 -19.50 18.09
C ALA A 100 4.42 -19.59 18.05
N ALA A 101 3.83 -20.32 19.01
CA ALA A 101 2.39 -20.44 19.12
C ALA A 101 1.69 -19.15 19.57
N SER A 102 2.42 -18.27 20.27
CA SER A 102 1.95 -16.97 20.72
C SER A 102 3.16 -16.11 21.12
N PRO A 103 3.13 -14.79 20.87
CA PRO A 103 2.12 -14.09 20.08
C PRO A 103 2.22 -14.40 18.58
N LEU A 104 1.17 -14.07 17.83
CA LEU A 104 1.16 -14.10 16.36
C LEU A 104 2.00 -12.94 15.81
N TRP A 105 3.27 -13.23 15.50
CA TRP A 105 4.19 -12.22 15.00
C TRP A 105 3.89 -11.85 13.55
N THR A 106 3.65 -10.57 13.32
CA THR A 106 3.33 -10.04 11.99
C THR A 106 4.33 -8.97 11.59
N ASP A 107 4.65 -8.94 10.31
CA ASP A 107 5.52 -7.94 9.71
C ASP A 107 4.82 -7.15 8.61
N THR A 108 5.31 -5.93 8.40
CA THR A 108 4.92 -5.08 7.27
C THR A 108 6.05 -5.09 6.24
N TRP A 109 5.71 -5.28 4.96
CA TRP A 109 6.66 -5.40 3.87
C TRP A 109 6.31 -4.47 2.72
N LEU A 110 7.32 -3.84 2.12
CA LEU A 110 7.22 -3.18 0.83
C LEU A 110 7.97 -4.01 -0.21
N ALA A 111 7.24 -4.63 -1.13
CA ALA A 111 7.82 -5.20 -2.34
C ALA A 111 7.93 -4.14 -3.43
N ARG A 112 9.05 -4.11 -4.16
CA ARG A 112 9.28 -3.18 -5.28
C ARG A 112 9.65 -3.93 -6.55
N SER A 113 9.16 -3.44 -7.67
CA SER A 113 9.50 -3.89 -9.02
C SER A 113 9.94 -2.71 -9.88
N GLN A 114 10.94 -2.96 -10.73
CA GLN A 114 11.43 -2.01 -11.75
C GLN A 114 11.21 -2.52 -13.19
N ASP A 115 10.60 -3.70 -13.34
CA ASP A 115 10.42 -4.41 -14.60
C ASP A 115 8.94 -4.66 -14.93
N GLY A 116 8.08 -3.73 -14.49
CA GLY A 116 6.64 -3.79 -14.76
C GLY A 116 5.92 -4.92 -14.02
N GLY A 117 6.39 -5.28 -12.83
CA GLY A 117 5.78 -6.28 -11.95
C GLY A 117 6.17 -7.73 -12.23
N ALA A 118 7.19 -7.96 -13.07
CA ALA A 118 7.67 -9.31 -13.40
C ALA A 118 8.52 -9.90 -12.26
N THR A 119 9.38 -9.09 -11.63
CA THR A 119 10.17 -9.49 -10.46
C THR A 119 10.03 -8.50 -9.31
N TRP A 120 10.25 -8.98 -8.09
CA TRP A 120 9.98 -8.24 -6.86
C TRP A 120 11.13 -8.39 -5.86
N THR A 121 11.46 -7.29 -5.20
CA THR A 121 12.39 -7.25 -4.06
C THR A 121 11.67 -6.76 -2.82
N ASP A 122 11.71 -7.56 -1.76
CA ASP A 122 11.09 -7.26 -0.47
C ASP A 122 11.98 -6.36 0.40
N LEU A 123 11.34 -5.38 1.06
CA LEU A 123 11.92 -4.59 2.14
C LEU A 123 11.02 -4.68 3.38
N ARG A 124 11.56 -5.16 4.49
CA ARG A 124 10.86 -5.18 5.79
C ARG A 124 10.76 -3.76 6.34
N LEU A 125 9.60 -3.39 6.86
CA LEU A 125 9.32 -2.07 7.41
C LEU A 125 9.16 -2.14 8.93
N GLY A 126 10.14 -1.61 9.66
CA GLY A 126 10.22 -1.69 11.12
C GLY A 126 10.41 -3.14 11.63
N GLY A 127 10.16 -3.36 12.92
CA GLY A 127 10.18 -4.70 13.52
C GLY A 127 8.81 -5.40 13.47
N SER A 128 8.74 -6.65 13.92
CA SER A 128 7.48 -7.37 14.10
C SER A 128 6.58 -6.71 15.14
N TYR A 129 5.29 -7.01 15.08
CA TYR A 129 4.32 -6.67 16.11
C TYR A 129 3.38 -7.84 16.35
N ASP A 130 2.72 -7.82 17.50
CA ASP A 130 1.83 -8.86 17.97
C ASP A 130 0.40 -8.63 17.48
N LEU A 131 -0.02 -9.37 16.45
CA LEU A 131 -1.37 -9.22 15.88
C LEU A 131 -2.47 -9.72 16.81
N THR A 132 -2.16 -10.55 17.82
CA THR A 132 -3.17 -11.01 18.80
C THR A 132 -3.74 -9.87 19.63
N ARG A 133 -3.04 -8.73 19.67
CA ARG A 133 -3.50 -7.51 20.34
C ARG A 133 -4.49 -6.68 19.54
N ALA A 134 -4.72 -7.00 18.27
CA ALA A 134 -5.68 -6.28 17.45
C ALA A 134 -7.11 -6.33 18.07
N PRO A 135 -7.95 -5.32 17.79
CA PRO A 135 -9.39 -5.43 18.01
C PRO A 135 -9.96 -6.70 17.38
N PHE A 136 -10.98 -7.26 18.02
CA PHE A 136 -11.69 -8.42 17.49
C PHE A 136 -13.00 -7.98 16.84
N ALA A 137 -13.13 -8.20 15.54
CA ALA A 137 -14.33 -7.89 14.77
C ALA A 137 -14.57 -8.97 13.72
N ASN A 138 -15.10 -10.12 14.13
CA ASN A 138 -15.20 -11.36 13.34
C ASN A 138 -13.82 -11.94 12.93
N GLY A 139 -12.80 -11.67 13.74
CA GLY A 139 -11.40 -11.98 13.49
C GLY A 139 -10.50 -10.89 14.06
N LEU A 140 -9.20 -11.17 14.18
CA LEU A 140 -8.20 -10.14 14.50
C LEU A 140 -8.22 -9.07 13.40
N PHE A 141 -8.47 -7.82 13.76
CA PHE A 141 -8.80 -6.78 12.79
C PHE A 141 -7.98 -5.51 13.03
N LEU A 142 -7.01 -5.26 12.16
CA LEU A 142 -6.29 -3.97 12.10
C LEU A 142 -7.01 -2.94 11.24
N GLY A 143 -8.00 -3.35 10.45
CA GLY A 143 -8.51 -2.55 9.36
C GLY A 143 -7.83 -2.86 8.02
N ASP A 144 -8.46 -2.33 6.99
CA ASP A 144 -8.12 -2.41 5.57
C ASP A 144 -7.55 -1.07 5.06
N TYR A 145 -7.19 -0.18 5.99
CA TYR A 145 -6.79 1.21 5.74
C TYR A 145 -5.28 1.39 5.52
N MET A 146 -4.64 0.45 4.81
CA MET A 146 -3.23 0.58 4.42
C MET A 146 -3.10 1.60 3.28
N GLY A 147 -1.99 2.33 3.25
CA GLY A 147 -1.73 3.33 2.21
C GLY A 147 -0.33 3.23 1.66
N LEU A 148 -0.19 3.41 0.35
CA LEU A 148 1.10 3.54 -0.31
C LEU A 148 1.08 4.73 -1.26
N GLY A 149 1.92 5.71 -0.95
CA GLY A 149 2.19 6.84 -1.83
C GLY A 149 3.56 6.73 -2.48
N TYR A 150 3.81 7.60 -3.45
CA TYR A 150 5.14 7.89 -3.97
C TYR A 150 5.37 9.39 -3.93
N MET A 151 6.56 9.80 -3.50
CA MET A 151 6.96 11.20 -3.46
C MET A 151 8.19 11.39 -4.30
N GLU A 152 8.05 12.21 -5.34
CA GLU A 152 9.15 12.77 -6.10
C GLU A 152 9.85 13.84 -5.27
N MET A 153 11.17 13.77 -5.26
CA MET A 153 12.07 14.65 -4.50
C MET A 153 13.07 15.37 -5.43
N GLY A 154 13.09 15.00 -6.72
CA GLY A 154 13.87 15.60 -7.79
C GLY A 154 13.59 14.88 -9.11
N THR A 155 14.23 15.30 -10.22
CA THR A 155 14.07 14.67 -11.54
C THR A 155 14.44 13.18 -11.54
N ASP A 156 15.39 12.78 -10.69
CA ASP A 156 15.90 11.42 -10.61
C ASP A 156 15.75 10.78 -9.22
N ASP A 157 15.08 11.47 -8.30
CA ASP A 157 14.89 11.03 -6.92
C ASP A 157 13.41 10.93 -6.57
N GLY A 158 13.03 9.77 -6.04
CA GLY A 158 11.72 9.56 -5.48
C GLY A 158 11.69 8.32 -4.58
N ARG A 159 10.73 8.30 -3.66
CA ARG A 159 10.57 7.21 -2.70
C ARG A 159 9.11 6.88 -2.43
N PHE A 160 8.86 5.61 -2.20
CA PHE A 160 7.58 5.17 -1.65
C PHE A 160 7.40 5.70 -0.23
N LEU A 161 6.15 6.01 0.11
CA LEU A 161 5.71 6.46 1.43
C LEU A 161 4.65 5.47 1.96
N PRO A 162 5.08 4.45 2.71
CA PRO A 162 4.16 3.47 3.29
C PRO A 162 3.48 4.03 4.54
N LEU A 163 2.17 3.79 4.62
CA LEU A 163 1.32 4.02 5.78
C LEU A 163 0.69 2.66 6.13
N ALA A 164 1.00 2.13 7.31
CA ALA A 164 0.45 0.85 7.76
C ALA A 164 -0.23 0.98 9.11
N VAL A 165 -1.32 0.23 9.30
CA VAL A 165 -1.94 0.04 10.60
C VAL A 165 -1.24 -1.11 11.30
N ARG A 166 -0.87 -0.94 12.57
CA ARG A 166 -0.22 -1.98 13.39
C ARG A 166 -0.87 -2.02 14.76
N SER A 167 -0.87 -3.18 15.40
CA SER A 167 -1.31 -3.28 16.79
C SER A 167 -0.32 -2.59 17.73
N ASP A 168 -0.86 -2.02 18.81
CA ASP A 168 -0.09 -1.26 19.80
C ASP A 168 0.16 -2.06 21.08
N ALA A 169 1.34 -1.83 21.68
CA ALA A 169 1.68 -2.21 23.03
C ALA A 169 0.98 -1.37 24.13
N ALA A 170 0.48 -0.18 23.82
CA ALA A 170 -0.07 0.79 24.78
C ALA A 170 -1.56 0.53 25.14
N GLY A 171 -1.80 -0.33 26.13
CA GLY A 171 -3.11 -0.50 26.78
C GLY A 171 -4.23 -1.10 25.91
N THR A 172 -5.44 -1.18 26.48
CA THR A 172 -6.62 -1.77 25.81
C THR A 172 -7.48 -0.76 25.05
N ASP A 173 -7.28 0.53 25.31
CA ASP A 173 -8.15 1.61 24.81
C ASP A 173 -7.77 2.06 23.39
N ASN A 174 -6.52 1.83 22.99
CA ASN A 174 -6.05 2.09 21.63
C ASN A 174 -5.20 0.92 21.13
N ARG A 175 -5.86 -0.12 20.62
CA ARG A 175 -5.20 -1.37 20.23
C ARG A 175 -4.48 -1.31 18.90
N THR A 176 -4.63 -0.23 18.12
CA THR A 176 -4.01 -0.05 16.80
C THR A 176 -3.57 1.38 16.56
N ASP A 177 -2.50 1.57 15.81
CA ASP A 177 -2.01 2.89 15.42
C ASP A 177 -1.62 2.91 13.93
N VAL A 178 -1.68 4.09 13.31
CA VAL A 178 -1.24 4.31 11.93
C VAL A 178 0.21 4.80 11.96
N VAL A 179 1.08 4.05 11.31
CA VAL A 179 2.52 4.28 11.29
C VAL A 179 2.97 4.64 9.88
N ALA A 180 3.69 5.75 9.77
CA ALA A 180 4.39 6.12 8.54
C ALA A 180 5.83 5.63 8.60
N PHE A 181 6.32 5.05 7.49
CA PHE A 181 7.71 4.63 7.38
C PHE A 181 8.48 5.63 6.52
N THR A 182 9.59 6.12 7.06
CA THR A 182 10.52 6.93 6.27
C THR A 182 11.59 6.03 5.70
N LEU A 183 11.59 5.87 4.38
CA LEU A 183 12.67 5.18 3.67
C LEU A 183 13.85 6.14 3.53
N THR A 184 14.98 5.81 4.15
CA THR A 184 16.25 6.49 3.91
C THR A 184 16.71 6.25 2.47
N HIS A 185 17.26 7.30 1.87
CA HIS A 185 17.49 7.42 0.43
C HIS A 185 18.54 6.42 -0.09
N VAL A 186 18.24 5.72 -1.18
CA VAL A 186 19.22 4.97 -2.00
C VAL A 186 19.15 5.51 -3.43
N PRO A 187 20.22 6.16 -3.95
CA PRO A 187 20.23 6.69 -5.31
C PRO A 187 19.98 5.60 -6.35
N LYS A 188 19.34 5.94 -7.49
CA LYS A 188 19.04 5.01 -8.61
C LYS A 188 20.26 4.23 -9.12
N THR A 189 21.48 4.73 -8.90
CA THR A 189 22.75 4.14 -9.35
C THR A 189 23.36 3.11 -8.40
N ALA A 190 22.83 2.94 -7.19
CA ALA A 190 23.40 2.03 -6.19
C ALA A 190 22.63 0.69 -6.11
N LEU A 191 22.68 -0.11 -7.18
CA LEU A 191 22.28 -1.53 -7.11
C LEU A 191 23.45 -2.37 -6.55
N ALA A 192 23.65 -2.27 -5.24
CA ALA A 192 24.23 -3.29 -4.35
C ALA A 192 24.48 -2.68 -2.96
N ALA A 193 23.43 -2.27 -2.24
CA ALA A 193 23.59 -1.93 -0.82
C ALA A 193 22.32 -2.24 -0.02
N LYS A 194 22.52 -3.13 0.96
CA LYS A 194 21.73 -3.53 2.13
C LYS A 194 20.41 -2.79 2.39
N ALA A 195 19.40 -3.58 2.78
CA ALA A 195 18.16 -3.14 3.41
C ALA A 195 18.46 -2.03 4.44
N GLY A 196 18.09 -0.79 4.11
CA GLY A 196 18.16 0.32 5.06
C GLY A 196 17.03 0.18 6.07
N ASP A 197 17.34 0.43 7.35
CA ASP A 197 16.35 0.45 8.42
C ASP A 197 15.32 1.54 8.17
N ALA A 198 14.15 1.16 7.65
CA ALA A 198 13.00 2.03 7.56
C ALA A 198 12.48 2.29 8.99
N GLN A 199 12.59 3.54 9.45
CA GLN A 199 12.09 3.90 10.77
C GLN A 199 10.60 4.24 10.72
N ALA A 200 9.86 3.58 11.61
CA ALA A 200 8.46 3.82 11.90
C ALA A 200 8.29 5.09 12.75
N ARG A 201 7.34 5.97 12.38
CA ARG A 201 6.89 7.07 13.23
C ARG A 201 5.39 7.00 13.43
N ARG A 202 4.97 7.05 14.70
CA ARG A 202 3.56 7.16 15.11
C ARG A 202 3.02 8.56 14.90
N MET A 203 1.72 8.66 14.69
CA MET A 203 1.03 9.94 14.71
C MET A 203 0.98 10.48 16.15
N PRO A 204 1.40 11.74 16.40
CA PRO A 204 1.32 12.31 17.73
C PRO A 204 -0.13 12.38 18.24
N PRO A 205 -0.38 12.14 19.55
CA PRO A 205 -1.68 12.37 20.15
C PRO A 205 -2.17 13.81 19.90
N GLY A 206 -3.43 13.96 19.49
CA GLY A 206 -4.02 15.28 19.20
C GLY A 206 -3.62 15.90 17.86
N PHE A 207 -2.98 15.16 16.96
CA PHE A 207 -2.67 15.66 15.62
C PHE A 207 -3.95 16.02 14.84
N VAL A 208 -4.06 17.29 14.42
CA VAL A 208 -5.08 17.76 13.49
C VAL A 208 -4.38 18.20 12.20
N PRO A 209 -4.74 17.65 11.01
CA PRO A 209 -4.15 18.08 9.75
C PRO A 209 -4.42 19.56 9.52
N GLY A 210 -3.37 20.39 9.58
CA GLY A 210 -3.45 21.81 9.26
C GLY A 210 -3.77 22.05 7.77
N TRP A 211 -4.29 23.24 7.45
CA TRP A 211 -4.74 23.58 6.09
C TRP A 211 -3.65 23.39 5.01
N ARG A 212 -2.38 23.64 5.34
CA ARG A 212 -1.25 23.41 4.41
C ARG A 212 -1.03 21.94 4.08
N LEU A 213 -1.17 21.05 5.07
CA LEU A 213 -1.08 19.60 4.82
C LEU A 213 -2.27 19.15 3.96
N ARG A 214 -3.48 19.62 4.27
CA ARG A 214 -4.68 19.35 3.46
C ARG A 214 -4.52 19.85 2.03
N GLN A 215 -4.02 21.06 1.82
CA GLN A 215 -3.76 21.59 0.48
C GLN A 215 -2.69 20.80 -0.28
N ARG A 216 -1.61 20.36 0.38
CA ARG A 216 -0.59 19.51 -0.25
C ARG A 216 -1.15 18.15 -0.66
N VAL A 217 -1.97 17.55 0.19
CA VAL A 217 -2.68 16.29 -0.13
C VAL A 217 -3.65 16.52 -1.28
N SER A 218 -4.49 17.55 -1.23
CA SER A 218 -5.43 17.89 -2.29
C SER A 218 -4.73 18.20 -3.60
N ALA A 219 -3.65 19.00 -3.61
CA ALA A 219 -2.92 19.32 -4.83
C ALA A 219 -2.26 18.08 -5.47
N ASN A 220 -1.82 17.12 -4.66
CA ASN A 220 -1.32 15.83 -5.16
C ASN A 220 -2.42 14.93 -5.72
N LEU A 221 -3.66 15.04 -5.22
CA LEU A 221 -4.82 14.34 -5.78
C LEU A 221 -5.29 15.01 -7.09
N TRP A 222 -5.37 16.35 -7.14
CA TRP A 222 -5.88 17.09 -8.30
C TRP A 222 -4.94 17.06 -9.51
N ARG A 223 -3.60 17.10 -9.32
CA ARG A 223 -2.64 16.95 -10.43
C ARG A 223 -2.74 15.61 -11.18
N ARG A 224 -3.42 14.61 -10.62
CA ARG A 224 -3.59 13.28 -11.21
C ARG A 224 -4.95 13.07 -11.91
N VAL A 225 -5.85 14.06 -11.90
CA VAL A 225 -7.22 13.96 -12.48
C VAL A 225 -7.40 14.87 -13.72
N GLU A 226 -6.36 15.57 -14.17
CA GLU A 226 -6.40 16.26 -15.46
C GLU A 226 -6.21 15.24 -16.61
N TRP A 227 -7.34 14.68 -17.05
CA TRP A 227 -7.43 14.04 -18.36
C TRP A 227 -7.01 15.06 -19.42
N PRO A 228 -6.06 14.76 -20.34
CA PRO A 228 -5.72 15.71 -21.40
C PRO A 228 -6.98 15.99 -22.22
N PRO A 229 -7.29 17.25 -22.56
CA PRO A 229 -8.47 17.56 -23.35
C PRO A 229 -8.40 16.72 -24.64
N GLN A 230 -9.39 15.85 -24.85
CA GLN A 230 -9.53 15.15 -26.12
C GLN A 230 -9.67 16.23 -27.20
N ALA A 231 -8.71 16.29 -28.12
CA ALA A 231 -8.85 17.09 -29.31
C ALA A 231 -10.09 16.60 -30.08
N GLY A 232 -11.21 17.31 -29.97
CA GLY A 232 -12.42 17.00 -30.72
C GLY A 232 -13.77 17.31 -30.07
N ALA A 233 -13.85 17.59 -28.77
CA ALA A 233 -15.13 17.94 -28.13
C ALA A 233 -15.25 19.46 -27.90
N ALA A 234 -15.30 20.22 -28.99
CA ALA A 234 -15.80 21.60 -28.92
C ALA A 234 -17.33 21.55 -28.76
N ASP A 235 -17.82 22.45 -27.92
CA ASP A 235 -19.23 22.79 -27.71
C ASP A 235 -20.13 21.72 -27.09
N ARG A 236 -20.14 21.70 -25.75
CA ARG A 236 -21.39 21.77 -24.98
C ARG A 236 -21.10 21.93 -23.48
N PHE A 237 -21.65 23.02 -22.94
CA PHE A 237 -21.82 23.37 -21.51
C PHE A 237 -20.65 24.03 -20.77
N MET A 238 -20.69 25.36 -20.74
CA MET A 238 -20.46 26.23 -19.56
C MET A 238 -21.30 27.51 -19.78
N PRO A 239 -21.61 28.36 -18.78
CA PRO A 239 -21.19 28.32 -17.38
C PRO A 239 -22.33 28.55 -16.36
N HIS A 240 -22.14 28.14 -15.09
CA HIS A 240 -22.49 28.97 -13.92
C HIS A 240 -21.77 28.46 -12.67
N ALA A 241 -20.70 29.13 -12.26
CA ALA A 241 -20.31 29.22 -10.85
C ALA A 241 -19.51 30.50 -10.62
N ARG A 242 -20.15 31.49 -9.98
CA ARG A 242 -19.55 32.73 -9.50
C ARG A 242 -18.53 32.41 -8.41
N VAL A 243 -17.32 32.94 -8.54
CA VAL A 243 -16.34 33.00 -7.45
C VAL A 243 -16.73 34.15 -6.52
N LEU A 244 -17.10 33.84 -5.27
CA LEU A 244 -17.17 34.82 -4.18
C LEU A 244 -15.80 34.83 -3.48
N ARG A 245 -15.03 35.90 -3.67
CA ARG A 245 -13.90 36.23 -2.80
C ARG A 245 -14.45 36.83 -1.51
N MET A 246 -14.13 36.26 -0.36
CA MET A 246 -14.12 37.01 0.90
C MET A 246 -12.70 37.53 1.13
N ALA A 247 -12.62 38.84 1.30
CA ALA A 247 -11.46 39.53 1.82
C ALA A 247 -11.51 39.46 3.35
N GLU A 248 -10.39 39.16 4.00
CA GLU A 248 -10.16 39.54 5.38
C GLU A 248 -9.21 40.74 5.36
N ARG A 249 -9.69 41.86 5.91
CA ARG A 249 -8.87 42.96 6.40
C ARG A 249 -8.70 42.74 7.91
N ASP A 250 -7.45 42.94 8.35
CA ASP A 250 -6.93 43.25 9.68
C ASP A 250 -7.49 42.48 10.90
#